data_AF-A0AAW3AMT2-F1
#
_entry.id   AF-A0AAW3AMT2-F1
#
_cell.length_a   1.000
_cell.length_b   1.000
_cell.length_c   1.000
_cell.angle_alpha   90.00
_cell.angle_beta   90.00
_cell.angle_gamma   90.00
#
_symmetry.space_group_name_H-M   'P 1'
#
loop_
_entity.id
_entity.type
_entity.pdbx_description
1 polymer ?
#
loop_
_entity_poly.entity_id
_entity_poly.type
_entity_poly.pdbx_seq_one_letter_code
_entity_poly.pdbx_strand_id
1 'polypeptide(L)'
;MDPDQNISYEALLLRYVELRDAARDLISANPKHSLNVHDTYLRLCQTYGYPLNNHYTEYLTRYAKVQAAIATGSQQGMLNTVRRLDFISTYVGKFMWIPIFVTLSDCVLLHSLSLSCQQLDSDLVLLLTQSLSPLVQLASLDVSGNPIGCIGVQALIRLVQSSPTLTQCNIHGAASIVPLTRRLDAVLARNREHTSPSAVASH
;
A
#
# COMPACT_ATOMS: atom_id res chain seq x y z
N MET A 1 -21.34 -19.32 -6.40
CA MET A 1 -21.12 -18.67 -5.10
C MET A 1 -19.61 -18.63 -4.92
N ASP A 2 -19.01 -17.46 -5.13
CA ASP A 2 -17.57 -17.27 -4.94
C ASP A 2 -17.29 -17.34 -3.43
N PRO A 3 -16.48 -18.28 -2.93
CA PRO A 3 -16.24 -18.47 -1.49
C PRO A 3 -15.69 -17.22 -0.77
N ASP A 4 -15.16 -16.24 -1.51
CA ASP A 4 -14.63 -14.98 -0.97
C ASP A 4 -15.68 -13.92 -0.61
N GLN A 5 -16.97 -14.10 -0.96
CA GLN A 5 -17.99 -13.06 -0.73
C GLN A 5 -18.48 -12.94 0.72
N ASN A 6 -18.18 -13.90 1.61
CA ASN A 6 -18.73 -13.91 2.97
C ASN A 6 -17.69 -13.69 4.08
N ILE A 7 -16.49 -13.23 3.74
CA ILE A 7 -15.47 -12.87 4.74
C ILE A 7 -15.80 -11.47 5.28
N SER A 8 -16.06 -11.38 6.58
CA SER A 8 -16.35 -10.10 7.25
C SER A 8 -15.09 -9.23 7.39
N TYR A 9 -15.29 -7.92 7.45
CA TYR A 9 -14.22 -6.98 7.80
C TYR A 9 -13.48 -7.36 9.09
N GLU A 10 -14.20 -7.81 10.13
CA GLU A 10 -13.60 -8.20 11.40
C GLU A 10 -12.62 -9.37 11.25
N ALA A 11 -12.96 -10.38 10.44
CA ALA A 11 -12.07 -11.50 10.16
C ALA A 11 -10.82 -11.07 9.38
N LEU A 12 -10.99 -10.17 8.40
CA LEU A 12 -9.86 -9.60 7.66
C LEU A 12 -8.95 -8.77 8.58
N LEU A 13 -9.54 -7.91 9.42
CA LEU A 13 -8.81 -7.05 10.34
C LEU A 13 -8.05 -7.87 11.39
N LEU A 14 -8.69 -8.88 11.97
CA LEU A 14 -8.04 -9.78 12.94
C LEU A 14 -6.80 -10.42 12.32
N ARG A 15 -6.93 -10.96 11.11
CA ARG A 15 -5.82 -11.61 10.41
C ARG A 15 -4.74 -10.62 9.99
N TYR A 16 -5.12 -9.41 9.59
CA TYR A 16 -4.18 -8.33 9.29
C TYR A 16 -3.36 -7.93 10.52
N VAL A 17 -4.00 -7.76 11.68
CA VAL A 17 -3.33 -7.42 12.93
C VAL A 17 -2.37 -8.53 13.36
N GLU A 18 -2.81 -9.80 13.29
CA GLU A 18 -1.97 -10.96 13.61
C GLU A 18 -0.70 -10.99 12.74
N LEU A 19 -0.84 -10.87 11.41
CA LEU A 19 0.32 -10.89 10.51
C LEU A 19 1.20 -9.66 10.69
N ARG A 20 0.63 -8.48 10.94
CA ARG A 20 1.37 -7.25 11.19
C ARG A 20 2.22 -7.35 12.45
N ASP A 21 1.65 -7.88 13.52
CA ASP A 21 2.38 -8.01 14.79
C ASP A 21 3.47 -9.09 14.65
N ALA A 22 3.20 -10.20 13.94
CA ALA A 22 4.22 -11.18 13.58
C ALA A 22 5.34 -10.58 12.70
N ALA A 23 5.01 -9.71 11.74
CA ALA A 23 5.98 -9.01 10.90
C ALA A 23 6.90 -8.10 11.74
N ARG A 24 6.32 -7.40 12.73
CA ARG A 24 7.08 -6.54 13.65
C ARG A 24 8.09 -7.35 14.46
N ASP A 25 7.72 -8.54 14.93
CA ASP A 25 8.62 -9.40 15.70
C ASP A 25 9.80 -9.95 14.86
N LEU A 26 9.62 -10.03 13.53
CA LEU A 26 10.68 -10.41 12.60
C LEU A 26 11.67 -9.27 12.31
N ILE A 27 11.31 -8.02 12.64
CA ILE A 27 12.16 -6.84 12.52
C ILE A 27 12.90 -6.66 13.86
N SER A 28 14.17 -7.10 13.91
CA SER A 28 14.98 -7.07 15.12
C SER A 28 15.69 -5.73 15.31
N ALA A 29 15.85 -5.30 16.56
CA ALA A 29 16.75 -4.19 16.92
C ALA A 29 18.23 -4.50 16.62
N ASN A 30 18.60 -5.78 16.45
CA ASN A 30 19.93 -6.17 15.99
C ASN A 30 19.94 -6.25 14.45
N PRO A 31 20.69 -5.37 13.75
CA PRO A 31 20.71 -5.34 12.28
C PRO A 31 21.18 -6.64 11.63
N LYS A 32 21.93 -7.48 12.35
CA LYS A 32 22.39 -8.79 11.85
C LYS A 32 21.29 -9.85 11.84
N HIS A 33 20.19 -9.62 12.56
CA HIS A 33 19.06 -10.55 12.69
C HIS A 33 17.73 -9.96 12.22
N SER A 34 17.68 -8.68 11.87
CA SER A 34 16.49 -8.06 11.28
C SER A 34 16.29 -8.59 9.86
N LEU A 35 15.11 -9.11 9.58
CA LEU A 35 14.73 -9.39 8.20
C LEU A 35 14.53 -8.08 7.45
N ASN A 36 14.90 -8.10 6.16
CA ASN A 36 14.44 -7.07 5.23
C ASN A 36 12.99 -7.39 4.82
N VAL A 37 12.33 -6.43 4.17
CA VAL A 37 10.90 -6.57 3.77
C VAL A 37 10.63 -7.80 2.89
N HIS A 38 11.59 -8.20 2.05
CA HIS A 38 11.47 -9.40 1.20
C HIS A 38 11.41 -10.67 2.05
N ASP A 39 12.37 -10.83 2.97
CA ASP A 39 12.46 -12.04 3.80
C ASP A 39 11.31 -12.10 4.82
N THR A 40 10.82 -10.94 5.29
CA THR A 40 9.59 -10.85 6.09
C THR A 40 8.38 -11.37 5.31
N TYR A 41 8.17 -10.93 4.07
CA TYR A 41 7.07 -11.42 3.23
C TYR A 41 7.14 -12.93 3.01
N LEU A 42 8.33 -13.45 2.65
CA LEU A 42 8.51 -14.89 2.46
C LEU A 42 8.21 -15.68 3.74
N ARG A 43 8.69 -15.19 4.89
CA ARG A 43 8.46 -15.85 6.18
C ARG A 43 6.98 -15.86 6.55
N LEU A 44 6.28 -14.74 6.45
CA LEU A 44 4.84 -14.67 6.72
C LEU A 44 4.08 -15.65 5.83
N CYS A 45 4.36 -15.63 4.53
CA CYS A 45 3.69 -16.53 3.60
C CYS A 45 3.95 -18.00 3.92
N GLN A 46 5.19 -18.37 4.23
CA GLN A 46 5.56 -19.73 4.62
C GLN A 46 4.88 -20.15 5.92
N THR A 47 4.96 -19.32 6.97
CA THR A 47 4.45 -19.64 8.32
C THR A 47 2.93 -19.76 8.34
N TYR A 48 2.24 -18.90 7.59
CA TYR A 48 0.79 -18.80 7.63
C TYR A 48 0.09 -19.46 6.42
N GLY A 49 0.85 -20.11 5.54
CA GLY A 49 0.32 -20.89 4.42
C GLY A 49 -0.23 -20.05 3.26
N TYR A 50 0.27 -18.84 3.05
CA TYR A 50 -0.11 -18.01 1.90
C TYR A 50 0.75 -18.34 0.68
N PRO A 51 0.16 -18.58 -0.51
CA PRO A 51 0.94 -18.62 -1.74
C PRO A 51 1.63 -17.28 -2.02
N LEU A 52 2.83 -17.36 -2.58
CA LEU A 52 3.62 -16.19 -2.96
C LEU A 52 3.02 -15.52 -4.21
N ASN A 53 2.99 -14.19 -4.20
CA ASN A 53 2.75 -13.41 -5.40
C ASN A 53 4.10 -13.15 -6.10
N ASN A 54 4.34 -13.82 -7.22
CA ASN A 54 5.64 -13.75 -7.92
C ASN A 54 6.04 -12.32 -8.29
N HIS A 55 5.10 -11.51 -8.80
CA HIS A 55 5.38 -10.12 -9.17
C HIS A 55 5.81 -9.29 -7.96
N TYR A 56 5.12 -9.45 -6.84
CA TYR A 56 5.46 -8.75 -5.61
C TYR A 56 6.79 -9.25 -5.02
N THR A 57 7.06 -10.56 -5.06
CA THR A 57 8.36 -11.13 -4.65
C THR A 57 9.52 -10.55 -5.48
N GLU A 58 9.35 -10.41 -6.80
CA GLU A 58 10.35 -9.77 -7.67
C GLU A 58 10.53 -8.28 -7.36
N TYR A 59 9.44 -7.57 -7.05
CA TYR A 59 9.51 -6.20 -6.56
C TYR A 59 10.30 -6.12 -5.24
N LEU A 60 9.97 -6.95 -4.25
CA LEU A 60 10.65 -6.96 -2.95
C LEU A 60 12.13 -7.37 -3.07
N THR A 61 12.47 -8.26 -4.01
CA THR A 61 13.87 -8.60 -4.32
C THR A 61 14.66 -7.36 -4.77
N ARG A 62 14.08 -6.54 -5.67
CA ARG A 62 14.68 -5.27 -6.10
C ARG A 62 14.74 -4.28 -4.94
N TYR A 63 13.69 -4.22 -4.12
CA TYR A 63 13.62 -3.37 -2.95
C TYR A 63 14.74 -3.67 -1.95
N ALA A 64 14.94 -4.93 -1.58
CA ALA A 64 16.00 -5.35 -0.68
C ALA A 64 17.41 -4.99 -1.22
N LYS A 65 17.64 -5.16 -2.52
CA LYS A 65 18.89 -4.73 -3.18
C LYS A 65 19.11 -3.22 -3.09
N VAL A 66 18.05 -2.43 -3.29
CA VAL A 66 18.12 -0.97 -3.14
C VAL A 66 18.39 -0.57 -1.70
N GLN A 67 17.73 -1.20 -0.72
CA GLN A 67 18.00 -0.95 0.71
C GLN A 67 19.45 -1.24 1.08
N ALA A 68 20.00 -2.37 0.61
CA ALA A 68 21.41 -2.71 0.82
C ALA A 68 22.34 -1.70 0.16
N ALA A 69 22.05 -1.27 -1.08
CA ALA A 69 22.85 -0.28 -1.80
C ALA A 69 22.81 1.11 -1.13
N ILE A 70 21.68 1.50 -0.52
CA ILE A 70 21.58 2.73 0.28
C ILE A 70 22.48 2.61 1.52
N ALA A 71 22.45 1.48 2.22
CA ALA A 71 23.28 1.25 3.40
C ALA A 71 24.79 1.29 3.10
N THR A 72 25.20 0.92 1.88
CA THR A 72 26.60 0.95 1.43
C THR A 72 26.97 2.22 0.65
N GLY A 73 26.06 3.17 0.47
CA GLY A 73 26.31 4.42 -0.27
C GLY A 73 26.43 4.26 -1.79
N SER A 74 25.98 3.14 -2.37
CA SER A 74 26.13 2.78 -3.78
C SER A 74 24.82 2.81 -4.58
N GLN A 75 23.84 3.60 -4.14
CA GLN A 75 22.45 3.60 -4.66
C GLN A 75 22.23 4.17 -6.07
N GLN A 76 23.29 4.60 -6.77
CA GLN A 76 23.17 5.47 -7.95
C GLN A 76 22.40 4.79 -9.09
N GLY A 77 21.31 5.42 -9.55
CA GLY A 77 20.44 4.90 -10.61
C GLY A 77 19.46 3.80 -10.20
N MET A 78 19.57 3.21 -8.99
CA MET A 78 18.75 2.06 -8.58
C MET A 78 17.38 2.43 -8.02
N LEU A 79 17.23 3.62 -7.41
CA LEU A 79 15.98 4.05 -6.76
C LEU A 79 14.75 3.99 -7.68
N ASN A 80 14.93 4.29 -8.97
CA ASN A 80 13.85 4.27 -9.94
C ASN A 80 13.26 2.87 -10.17
N THR A 81 13.99 1.81 -9.82
CA THR A 81 13.55 0.41 -10.01
C THR A 81 12.51 -0.04 -8.98
N VAL A 82 12.32 0.72 -7.89
CA VAL A 82 11.44 0.38 -6.76
C VAL A 82 10.39 1.47 -6.45
N ARG A 83 10.44 2.59 -7.18
CA ARG A 83 9.50 3.72 -7.01
C ARG A 83 8.09 3.45 -7.52
N ARG A 84 7.91 2.41 -8.34
CA ARG A 84 6.61 2.03 -8.89
C ARG A 84 6.35 0.55 -8.63
N LEU A 85 5.13 0.27 -8.21
CA LEU A 85 4.60 -1.08 -8.05
C LEU A 85 3.21 -1.11 -8.67
N ASP A 86 2.95 -2.10 -9.50
CA ASP A 86 1.64 -2.39 -10.03
C ASP A 86 1.26 -3.84 -9.73
N PHE A 87 -0.03 -4.09 -9.70
CA PHE A 87 -0.60 -5.43 -9.63
C PHE A 87 -1.49 -5.58 -10.85
N ILE A 88 -1.01 -6.26 -11.89
CA ILE A 88 -1.76 -6.52 -13.12
C ILE A 88 -2.26 -7.96 -13.08
N SER A 89 -3.58 -8.13 -13.24
CA SER A 89 -4.23 -9.44 -13.37
C SER A 89 -3.94 -10.41 -12.22
N THR A 90 -3.75 -9.91 -11.00
CA THR A 90 -3.58 -10.72 -9.78
C THR A 90 -4.89 -10.79 -9.00
N TYR A 91 -5.95 -11.32 -9.61
CA TYR A 91 -7.13 -11.64 -8.81
C TYR A 91 -6.77 -12.77 -7.84
N VAL A 92 -6.77 -12.42 -6.57
CA VAL A 92 -6.48 -13.31 -5.45
C VAL A 92 -7.58 -13.13 -4.40
N GLY A 93 -7.91 -14.20 -3.67
CA GLY A 93 -8.93 -14.11 -2.62
C GLY A 93 -8.59 -13.09 -1.54
N LYS A 94 -9.57 -12.61 -0.77
CA LYS A 94 -9.39 -11.44 0.12
C LYS A 94 -8.24 -11.60 1.11
N PHE A 95 -8.09 -12.79 1.70
CA PHE A 95 -7.01 -13.07 2.65
C PHE A 95 -5.61 -13.00 2.01
N MET A 96 -5.50 -13.21 0.70
CA MET A 96 -4.22 -13.17 -0.01
C MET A 96 -3.61 -11.79 -0.11
N TRP A 97 -4.43 -10.73 0.01
CA TRP A 97 -3.95 -9.37 0.09
C TRP A 97 -3.29 -9.03 1.42
N ILE A 98 -3.60 -9.78 2.49
CA ILE A 98 -3.12 -9.46 3.84
C ILE A 98 -1.59 -9.46 3.97
N PRO A 99 -0.85 -10.53 3.60
CA PRO A 99 0.61 -10.50 3.71
C PRO A 99 1.22 -9.40 2.83
N ILE A 100 0.62 -9.09 1.66
CA ILE A 100 1.05 -8.00 0.79
C ILE A 100 0.87 -6.66 1.50
N PHE A 101 -0.33 -6.39 2.03
CA PHE A 101 -0.65 -5.15 2.75
C PHE A 101 0.26 -4.97 3.97
N VAL A 102 0.47 -6.02 4.75
CA VAL A 102 1.34 -5.99 5.93
C VAL A 102 2.77 -5.61 5.55
N THR A 103 3.34 -6.16 4.49
CA THR A 103 4.73 -5.82 4.12
C THR A 103 4.86 -4.57 3.26
N LEU A 104 3.76 -4.14 2.62
CA LEU A 104 3.73 -2.92 1.82
C LEU A 104 4.01 -1.68 2.68
N SER A 105 3.70 -1.70 3.98
CA SER A 105 4.00 -0.59 4.90
C SER A 105 5.48 -0.30 5.06
N ASP A 106 6.36 -1.27 4.76
CA ASP A 106 7.81 -1.11 4.84
C ASP A 106 8.44 -0.67 3.50
N CYS A 107 7.63 -0.53 2.45
CA CYS A 107 8.06 -0.07 1.13
C CYS A 107 8.16 1.47 1.03
N VAL A 108 8.79 2.12 2.02
CA VAL A 108 8.89 3.59 2.17
C VAL A 108 9.52 4.37 1.00
N LEU A 109 10.20 3.70 0.06
CA LEU A 109 10.72 4.32 -1.17
C LEU A 109 9.69 4.35 -2.32
N LEU A 110 8.51 3.74 -2.12
CA LEU A 110 7.46 3.67 -3.12
C LEU A 110 6.84 5.06 -3.36
N HIS A 111 6.73 5.43 -4.63
CA HIS A 111 6.16 6.72 -5.07
C HIS A 111 4.82 6.55 -5.78
N SER A 112 4.62 5.43 -6.49
CA SER A 112 3.39 5.13 -7.23
C SER A 112 2.97 3.70 -6.99
N LEU A 113 1.70 3.51 -6.63
CA LEU A 113 1.09 2.20 -6.47
C LEU A 113 -0.14 2.07 -7.36
N SER A 114 -0.22 1.01 -8.17
CA SER A 114 -1.43 0.64 -8.89
C SER A 114 -1.97 -0.70 -8.40
N LEU A 115 -3.23 -0.68 -7.98
CA LEU A 115 -4.06 -1.82 -7.60
C LEU A 115 -5.36 -1.79 -8.42
N SER A 116 -5.30 -1.30 -9.66
CA SER A 116 -6.46 -1.20 -10.54
C SER A 116 -7.00 -2.60 -10.89
N CYS A 117 -8.33 -2.74 -10.90
CA CYS A 117 -9.03 -3.97 -11.28
C CYS A 117 -8.61 -5.22 -10.48
N GLN A 118 -8.35 -5.07 -9.18
CA GLN A 118 -7.91 -6.13 -8.26
C GLN A 118 -9.03 -6.68 -7.36
N GLN A 119 -10.30 -6.34 -7.64
CA GLN A 119 -11.46 -6.71 -6.83
C GLN A 119 -11.37 -6.25 -5.37
N LEU A 120 -10.74 -5.10 -5.13
CA LEU A 120 -10.66 -4.49 -3.79
C LEU A 120 -12.01 -3.88 -3.41
N ASP A 121 -12.72 -4.51 -2.48
CA ASP A 121 -13.92 -3.91 -1.91
C ASP A 121 -13.60 -2.90 -0.80
N SER A 122 -14.63 -2.33 -0.18
CA SER A 122 -14.46 -1.32 0.88
C SER A 122 -13.66 -1.85 2.08
N ASP A 123 -13.77 -3.14 2.39
CA ASP A 123 -13.11 -3.76 3.55
C ASP A 123 -11.61 -3.90 3.29
N LEU A 124 -11.23 -4.35 2.08
CA LEU A 124 -9.83 -4.39 1.68
C LEU A 124 -9.23 -2.99 1.58
N VAL A 125 -9.99 -1.98 1.11
CA VAL A 125 -9.52 -0.58 1.08
C VAL A 125 -9.27 -0.04 2.48
N LEU A 126 -10.10 -0.41 3.48
CA LEU A 126 -9.85 -0.04 4.87
C LEU A 126 -8.49 -0.57 5.35
N LEU A 127 -8.14 -1.82 5.04
CA LEU A 127 -6.83 -2.39 5.39
C LEU A 127 -5.67 -1.79 4.58
N LEU A 128 -5.88 -1.57 3.28
CA LEU A 128 -4.90 -0.93 2.41
C LEU A 128 -4.51 0.45 2.98
N THR A 129 -5.49 1.27 3.38
CA THR A 129 -5.20 2.62 3.91
C THR A 129 -4.37 2.60 5.20
N GLN A 130 -4.51 1.56 6.04
CA GLN A 130 -3.63 1.38 7.19
C GLN A 130 -2.18 1.12 6.75
N SER A 131 -2.02 0.29 5.72
CA SER A 131 -0.73 -0.12 5.17
C SER A 131 0.00 0.99 4.41
N LEU A 132 -0.74 1.92 3.81
CA LEU A 132 -0.16 3.04 3.06
C LEU A 132 0.19 4.25 3.95
N SER A 133 -0.37 4.34 5.16
CA SER A 133 -0.14 5.47 6.07
C SER A 133 1.33 5.79 6.37
N PRO A 134 2.26 4.83 6.51
CA PRO A 134 3.68 5.13 6.71
C PRO A 134 4.46 5.47 5.43
N LEU A 135 3.85 5.36 4.24
CA LEU A 135 4.54 5.56 2.97
C LEU A 135 4.65 7.05 2.62
N VAL A 136 5.58 7.73 3.29
CA VAL A 136 5.78 9.19 3.21
C VAL A 136 6.26 9.70 1.84
N GLN A 137 6.63 8.83 0.90
CA GLN A 137 7.00 9.21 -0.47
C GLN A 137 5.91 8.90 -1.50
N LEU A 138 4.80 8.26 -1.09
CA LEU A 138 3.73 7.87 -1.99
C LEU A 138 3.02 9.12 -2.50
N ALA A 139 3.04 9.31 -3.81
CA ALA A 139 2.45 10.47 -4.48
C ALA A 139 1.27 10.11 -5.37
N SER A 140 1.20 8.86 -5.83
CA SER A 140 0.13 8.37 -6.70
C SER A 140 -0.38 7.01 -6.26
N LEU A 141 -1.71 6.91 -6.15
CA LEU A 141 -2.44 5.68 -5.85
C LEU A 141 -3.53 5.47 -6.91
N ASP A 142 -3.51 4.33 -7.59
CA ASP A 142 -4.60 3.91 -8.47
C ASP A 142 -5.32 2.69 -7.88
N VAL A 143 -6.61 2.85 -7.57
CA VAL A 143 -7.51 1.78 -7.14
C VAL A 143 -8.77 1.74 -8.00
N SER A 144 -8.68 2.23 -9.24
CA SER A 144 -9.79 2.23 -10.19
C SER A 144 -10.25 0.82 -10.58
N GLY A 145 -11.50 0.69 -11.04
CA GLY A 145 -12.06 -0.59 -11.49
C GLY A 145 -12.29 -1.61 -10.38
N ASN A 146 -12.25 -1.18 -9.12
CA ASN A 146 -12.51 -2.01 -7.95
C ASN A 146 -13.91 -1.73 -7.37
N PRO A 147 -14.57 -2.72 -6.72
CA PRO A 147 -15.90 -2.58 -6.12
C PRO A 147 -15.89 -1.79 -4.80
N ILE A 148 -15.36 -0.56 -4.83
CA ILE A 148 -15.19 0.31 -3.66
C ILE A 148 -16.48 1.09 -3.44
N GLY A 149 -17.08 0.95 -2.25
CA GLY A 149 -18.25 1.72 -1.84
C GLY A 149 -17.88 3.02 -1.12
N CYS A 150 -18.90 3.73 -0.64
CA CYS A 150 -18.73 5.00 0.08
C CYS A 150 -17.81 4.90 1.31
N ILE A 151 -17.85 3.78 2.04
CA ILE A 151 -16.99 3.54 3.21
C ILE A 151 -15.51 3.50 2.81
N GLY A 152 -15.18 2.77 1.74
CA GLY A 152 -13.82 2.71 1.20
C GLY A 152 -13.35 4.08 0.70
N VAL A 153 -14.18 4.84 0.00
CA VAL A 153 -13.83 6.21 -0.43
C VAL A 153 -13.60 7.14 0.77
N GLN A 154 -14.38 7.05 1.84
CA GLN A 154 -14.11 7.81 3.06
C GLN A 154 -12.77 7.45 3.70
N ALA A 155 -12.37 6.17 3.65
CA ALA A 155 -11.04 5.75 4.11
C ALA A 155 -9.92 6.35 3.26
N LEU A 156 -10.08 6.37 1.93
CA LEU A 156 -9.14 7.03 1.02
C LEU A 156 -9.04 8.53 1.29
N ILE A 157 -10.17 9.22 1.54
CA ILE A 157 -10.16 10.65 1.92
C ILE A 157 -9.32 10.86 3.18
N ARG A 158 -9.49 10.03 4.22
CA ARG A 158 -8.70 10.12 5.46
C ARG A 158 -7.21 9.90 5.19
N LEU A 159 -6.86 8.89 4.39
CA LEU A 159 -5.49 8.64 3.97
C LEU A 159 -4.87 9.86 3.28
N VAL A 160 -5.54 10.44 2.27
CA VAL A 160 -5.04 11.63 1.55
C VAL A 160 -4.89 12.82 2.49
N GLN A 161 -5.81 13.00 3.46
CA GLN A 161 -5.70 14.07 4.46
C GLN A 161 -4.47 13.92 5.37
N SER A 162 -4.07 12.68 5.69
CA SER A 162 -2.91 12.40 6.55
C SER A 162 -1.59 12.27 5.78
N SER A 163 -1.63 12.21 4.45
CA SER A 163 -0.45 11.98 3.59
C SER A 163 -0.28 13.11 2.57
N PRO A 164 0.35 14.25 2.94
CA PRO A 164 0.47 15.43 2.08
C PRO A 164 1.19 15.18 0.75
N THR A 165 2.03 14.15 0.66
CA THR A 165 2.71 13.76 -0.58
C THR A 165 1.77 13.13 -1.59
N LEU A 166 0.67 12.52 -1.14
CA LEU A 166 -0.32 11.85 -1.98
C LEU A 166 -1.17 12.89 -2.71
N THR A 167 -0.80 13.17 -3.96
CA THR A 167 -1.39 14.21 -4.80
C THR A 167 -2.28 13.66 -5.91
N GLN A 168 -2.26 12.34 -6.11
CA GLN A 168 -3.09 11.63 -7.07
C GLN A 168 -3.72 10.39 -6.41
N CYS A 169 -5.04 10.27 -6.48
CA CYS A 169 -5.77 9.06 -6.10
C CYS A 169 -6.86 8.81 -7.14
N ASN A 170 -6.71 7.74 -7.93
CA ASN A 170 -7.68 7.36 -8.95
C ASN A 170 -8.66 6.33 -8.38
N ILE A 171 -9.95 6.70 -8.32
CA ILE A 171 -11.05 5.86 -7.85
C ILE A 171 -12.11 5.61 -8.93
N HIS A 172 -11.77 5.81 -10.21
CA HIS A 172 -12.72 5.61 -11.31
C HIS A 172 -13.37 4.22 -11.24
N GLY A 173 -14.69 4.14 -11.37
CA GLY A 173 -15.44 2.88 -11.24
C GLY A 173 -15.83 2.50 -9.81
N ALA A 174 -15.45 3.27 -8.79
CA ALA A 174 -15.96 3.09 -7.43
C ALA A 174 -17.47 3.44 -7.36
N ALA A 175 -18.22 2.68 -6.56
CA ALA A 175 -19.62 2.93 -6.20
C ALA A 175 -19.73 4.04 -5.14
N SER A 176 -19.23 5.24 -5.47
CA SER A 176 -19.22 6.43 -4.63
C SER A 176 -20.29 7.43 -5.05
N ILE A 177 -20.76 8.22 -4.08
CA ILE A 177 -21.61 9.38 -4.36
C ILE A 177 -20.77 10.61 -4.73
N VAL A 178 -21.34 11.47 -5.58
CA VAL A 178 -20.68 12.71 -6.07
C VAL A 178 -20.08 13.57 -4.96
N PRO A 179 -20.73 13.81 -3.80
CA PRO A 179 -20.14 14.60 -2.72
C PRO A 179 -18.82 14.05 -2.17
N LEU A 180 -18.69 12.71 -2.06
CA LEU A 180 -17.45 12.09 -1.58
C LEU A 180 -16.35 12.21 -2.62
N THR A 181 -16.66 12.01 -3.90
CA THR A 181 -15.68 12.19 -4.99
C THR A 181 -15.15 13.63 -5.03
N ARG A 182 -16.05 14.63 -4.95
CA ARG A 182 -15.63 16.05 -4.87
C ARG A 182 -14.77 16.34 -3.64
N ARG A 183 -15.07 15.73 -2.50
CA ARG A 183 -14.28 15.89 -1.28
C ARG A 183 -12.88 15.30 -1.45
N LEU A 184 -12.76 14.12 -2.06
CA LEU A 184 -11.47 13.53 -2.38
C LEU A 184 -10.66 14.46 -3.31
N ASP A 185 -11.28 14.96 -4.37
CA ASP A 185 -10.64 15.88 -5.31
C ASP A 185 -10.15 17.17 -4.63
N ALA A 186 -10.95 17.73 -3.73
CA ALA A 186 -10.59 18.93 -2.97
C ALA A 186 -9.38 18.70 -2.05
N VAL A 187 -9.33 17.56 -1.36
CA VAL A 187 -8.17 17.24 -0.50
C VAL A 187 -6.92 16.97 -1.35
N LEU A 188 -7.06 16.28 -2.49
CA LEU A 188 -5.94 16.08 -3.42
C LEU A 188 -5.42 17.41 -3.99
N ALA A 189 -6.31 18.34 -4.33
CA ALA A 189 -5.94 19.68 -4.78
C ALA A 189 -5.14 20.43 -3.71
N ARG A 190 -5.60 20.40 -2.45
CA ARG A 190 -4.87 20.96 -1.31
C ARG A 190 -3.46 20.35 -1.20
N ASN A 191 -3.32 19.03 -1.28
CA ASN A 191 -2.00 18.38 -1.21
C ASN A 191 -1.05 18.87 -2.32
N ARG A 192 -1.56 19.04 -3.55
CA ARG A 192 -0.77 19.58 -4.68
C ARG A 192 -0.23 20.98 -4.38
N GLU A 193 -1.04 21.84 -3.77
CA GLU A 193 -0.64 23.19 -3.36
C GLU A 193 0.49 23.15 -2.32
N HIS A 194 0.39 22.28 -1.30
CA HIS A 194 1.45 22.12 -0.28
C HIS A 194 2.75 21.57 -0.85
N THR A 195 2.69 20.73 -1.88
CA THR A 195 3.89 20.20 -2.55
C THR A 195 4.48 21.15 -3.59
N SER A 196 3.82 22.28 -3.88
CA SER A 196 4.29 23.25 -4.86
C SER A 196 5.31 24.22 -4.24
N PRO A 197 6.41 24.57 -4.93
CA PRO A 197 7.49 25.40 -4.37
C PRO A 197 7.06 26.85 -4.04
N SER A 198 5.86 27.28 -4.45
CA SER A 198 5.33 28.63 -4.18
C SER A 198 4.85 28.82 -2.74
N ALA A 199 4.54 27.77 -1.98
CA ALA A 199 4.04 27.88 -0.61
C ALA A 199 5.14 28.25 0.42
N VAL A 200 6.41 28.14 0.05
CA VAL A 200 7.56 28.42 0.93
C VAL A 200 7.86 29.92 1.05
N ALA A 201 7.26 30.76 0.19
CA ALA A 201 7.51 32.21 0.16
C ALA A 201 6.48 33.06 0.93
N SER A 202 5.60 32.43 1.72
CA SER A 202 4.50 33.11 2.42
C SER A 202 4.48 32.80 3.91
N HIS A 203 5.59 33.02 4.59
CA HIS A 203 5.66 33.13 6.05
C HIS A 203 6.57 34.28 6.46
#